data_AF-B4F0S1-F1
#
_entry.id   AF-B4F0S1-F1
#
_cell.length_a   1.000
_cell.length_b   1.000
_cell.length_c   1.000
_cell.angle_alpha   90.00
_cell.angle_beta   90.00
_cell.angle_gamma   90.00
#
_symmetry.space_group_name_H-M   'P 1'
#
loop_
_entity.id
_entity.type
_entity.pdbx_description
1 polymer ?
#
loop_
_entity_poly.entity_id
_entity_poly.type
_entity_poly.pdbx_seq_one_letter_code
_entity_poly.pdbx_strand_id
1 'polypeptide(L)'
;MSIRIVPKEQLGKEPSEKSISFIPPVLFPNLKNLYQRRAERFQALAKDNPFADYLEFAAEIALAQEKALHDNPLELDLTPLLSQQTGIAPLDKKTFKRSKHWHALLASIIAELQSVVPESAKIALENLSKASETELEEMATALLNDEYSKVSADKSVFIWAALSLYWAQLAANIPGKAKTEYGENRQFCPVCNSMPVSSMVQIGTTQGLRYLHCNLCETEWHVVRIKCTNCELTGKLNYWSLDSENAPVKAESCGDCGSYLKILYQEKDANVDAVADDLASLILDAKMEEEGFARSSINPLLFPNE
;
A
#
# COMPACT_ATOMS: atom_id res chain seq x y z
N MET A 1 -16.78 12.96 4.47
CA MET A 1 -17.49 11.66 4.43
C MET A 1 -16.50 10.60 4.86
N SER A 2 -16.81 9.68 5.77
CA SER A 2 -15.97 8.51 6.06
C SER A 2 -16.39 7.32 5.17
N ILE A 3 -15.64 6.22 5.25
CA ILE A 3 -15.94 4.98 4.53
C ILE A 3 -15.87 3.84 5.55
N ARG A 4 -16.88 2.96 5.53
CA ARG A 4 -16.92 1.74 6.34
C ARG A 4 -17.13 0.50 5.50
N ILE A 5 -16.60 -0.63 5.94
CA ILE A 5 -16.87 -1.92 5.32
C ILE A 5 -18.00 -2.60 6.08
N VAL A 6 -19.07 -2.96 5.39
CA VAL A 6 -20.27 -3.56 5.99
C VAL A 6 -20.61 -4.89 5.29
N PRO A 7 -21.28 -5.82 5.98
CA PRO A 7 -21.84 -7.01 5.34
C PRO A 7 -22.74 -6.63 4.16
N LYS A 8 -22.78 -7.46 3.11
CA LYS A 8 -23.58 -7.21 1.90
C LYS A 8 -25.07 -6.99 2.21
N GLU A 9 -25.58 -7.66 3.24
CA GLU A 9 -26.97 -7.62 3.68
C GLU A 9 -27.39 -6.26 4.28
N GLN A 10 -26.42 -5.46 4.75
CA GLN A 10 -26.69 -4.15 5.37
C GLN A 10 -26.76 -3.00 4.36
N LEU A 11 -26.41 -3.26 3.11
CA LEU A 11 -26.56 -2.26 2.07
C LEU A 11 -28.04 -2.27 1.69
N GLY A 12 -28.71 -1.14 1.95
CA GLY A 12 -30.06 -0.93 1.46
C GLY A 12 -30.13 -1.01 -0.06
N LYS A 13 -31.24 -0.56 -0.66
CA LYS A 13 -31.32 -0.44 -2.12
C LYS A 13 -30.26 0.56 -2.61
N GLU A 14 -29.08 0.06 -2.99
CA GLU A 14 -28.02 0.87 -3.60
C GLU A 14 -28.60 1.57 -4.83
N PRO A 15 -28.24 2.84 -5.09
CA PRO A 15 -28.31 3.35 -6.46
C PRO A 15 -27.61 2.31 -7.33
N SER A 16 -28.24 1.86 -8.41
CA SER A 16 -27.65 0.80 -9.22
C SER A 16 -26.18 1.16 -9.52
N GLU A 17 -25.25 0.23 -9.25
CA GLU A 17 -23.83 0.37 -9.62
C GLU A 17 -23.67 0.67 -11.14
N LYS A 18 -24.75 0.52 -11.90
CA LYS A 18 -24.91 0.86 -13.31
C LYS A 18 -25.24 2.34 -13.60
N SER A 19 -25.42 3.19 -12.59
CA SER A 19 -25.60 4.62 -12.82
C SER A 19 -24.26 5.26 -13.19
N ILE A 20 -24.25 6.05 -14.27
CA ILE A 20 -23.04 6.69 -14.83
C ILE A 20 -22.33 7.60 -13.79
N SER A 21 -23.03 8.00 -12.74
CA SER A 21 -22.53 8.85 -11.66
C SER A 21 -22.06 8.10 -10.41
N PHE A 22 -22.15 6.76 -10.37
CA PHE A 22 -21.74 6.01 -9.19
C PHE A 22 -20.20 6.02 -9.07
N ILE A 23 -19.70 6.53 -7.94
CA ILE A 23 -18.28 6.50 -7.60
C ILE A 23 -18.08 5.40 -6.57
N PRO A 24 -17.41 4.28 -6.91
CA PRO A 24 -17.07 3.25 -5.94
C PRO A 24 -16.19 3.86 -4.83
N PRO A 25 -16.63 3.87 -3.56
CA PRO A 25 -15.83 4.49 -2.50
C PRO A 25 -14.56 3.70 -2.20
N VAL A 26 -14.55 2.39 -2.45
CA VAL A 26 -13.43 1.48 -2.23
C VAL A 26 -13.31 0.55 -3.43
N LEU A 27 -12.08 0.24 -3.81
CA LEU A 27 -11.72 -0.86 -4.69
C LEU A 27 -10.90 -1.85 -3.87
N PHE A 28 -11.44 -3.05 -3.66
CA PHE A 28 -10.71 -4.14 -3.01
C PHE A 28 -9.59 -4.64 -3.92
N PRO A 29 -8.50 -5.18 -3.36
CA PRO A 29 -7.36 -5.58 -4.16
C PRO A 29 -7.70 -6.76 -5.08
N ASN A 30 -7.24 -6.66 -6.33
CA ASN A 30 -7.24 -7.77 -7.26
C ASN A 30 -5.81 -8.28 -7.38
N LEU A 31 -5.52 -9.40 -6.73
CA LEU A 31 -4.16 -9.93 -6.63
C LEU A 31 -3.66 -10.63 -7.89
N LYS A 32 -4.54 -10.89 -8.87
CA LYS A 32 -4.15 -11.55 -10.11
C LYS A 32 -3.11 -10.72 -10.86
N ASN A 33 -1.90 -11.26 -11.00
CA ASN A 33 -0.75 -10.63 -11.64
C ASN A 33 -0.38 -9.27 -11.02
N LEU A 34 -0.76 -9.00 -9.77
CA LEU A 34 -0.48 -7.71 -9.14
C LEU A 34 1.03 -7.56 -8.91
N TYR A 35 1.64 -8.55 -8.26
CA TYR A 35 3.05 -8.49 -7.91
C TYR A 35 3.94 -8.76 -9.13
N GLN A 36 3.51 -9.62 -10.07
CA GLN A 36 4.16 -9.78 -11.36
C GLN A 36 4.26 -8.44 -12.14
N ARG A 37 3.14 -7.70 -12.27
CA ARG A 37 3.16 -6.39 -12.97
C ARG A 37 4.01 -5.36 -12.23
N ARG A 38 4.00 -5.38 -10.89
CA ARG A 38 4.87 -4.53 -10.08
C ARG A 38 6.34 -4.81 -10.32
N ALA A 39 6.73 -6.09 -10.39
CA ALA A 39 8.10 -6.49 -10.73
C ALA A 39 8.52 -6.01 -12.13
N GLU A 40 7.67 -6.22 -13.14
CA GLU A 40 7.91 -5.73 -14.50
C GLU A 40 8.05 -4.20 -14.53
N ARG A 41 7.24 -3.49 -13.74
CA ARG A 41 7.32 -2.03 -13.62
C ARG A 41 8.62 -1.60 -12.96
N PHE A 42 9.05 -2.25 -11.88
CA PHE A 42 10.35 -2.01 -11.26
C PHE A 42 11.51 -2.18 -12.25
N GLN A 43 11.53 -3.29 -12.99
CA GLN A 43 12.56 -3.56 -14.01
C GLN A 43 12.55 -2.52 -15.15
N ALA A 44 11.36 -2.05 -15.55
CA ALA A 44 11.24 -0.99 -16.54
C ALA A 44 11.79 0.34 -16.01
N LEU A 45 11.48 0.69 -14.75
CA LEU A 45 11.90 1.92 -14.08
C LEU A 45 13.38 1.91 -13.67
N ALA A 46 14.00 0.74 -13.49
CA ALA A 46 15.42 0.62 -13.17
C ALA A 46 16.32 1.12 -14.30
N LYS A 47 15.86 1.05 -15.55
CA LYS A 47 16.60 1.52 -16.73
C LYS A 47 16.87 3.02 -16.60
N ASP A 48 18.15 3.39 -16.60
CA ASP A 48 18.64 4.77 -16.49
C ASP A 48 18.25 5.50 -15.18
N ASN A 49 17.87 4.77 -14.12
CA ASN A 49 17.57 5.34 -12.81
C ASN A 49 18.80 5.32 -11.88
N PRO A 50 19.10 6.41 -11.15
CA PRO A 50 20.20 6.42 -10.18
C PRO A 50 20.13 5.35 -9.08
N PHE A 51 18.95 4.76 -8.85
CA PHE A 51 18.69 3.69 -7.88
C PHE A 51 18.42 2.34 -8.54
N ALA A 52 18.93 2.10 -9.75
CA ALA A 52 18.68 0.89 -10.54
C ALA A 52 18.83 -0.41 -9.73
N ASP A 53 19.97 -0.62 -9.05
CA ASP A 53 20.24 -1.82 -8.26
C ASP A 53 19.16 -2.09 -7.19
N TYR A 54 18.64 -1.04 -6.57
CA TYR A 54 17.58 -1.17 -5.56
C TYR A 54 16.22 -1.47 -6.18
N LEU A 55 15.92 -0.89 -7.34
CA LEU A 55 14.70 -1.17 -8.08
C LEU A 55 14.70 -2.60 -8.63
N GLU A 56 15.84 -3.11 -9.09
CA GLU A 56 15.99 -4.52 -9.47
C GLU A 56 15.80 -5.45 -8.27
N PHE A 57 16.38 -5.13 -7.11
CA PHE A 57 16.13 -5.88 -5.88
C PHE A 57 14.65 -5.83 -5.44
N ALA A 58 13.98 -4.68 -5.57
CA ALA A 58 12.55 -4.55 -5.32
C ALA A 58 11.70 -5.40 -6.28
N ALA A 59 12.14 -5.56 -7.54
CA ALA A 59 11.50 -6.46 -8.49
C ALA A 59 11.59 -7.92 -8.03
N GLU A 60 12.74 -8.36 -7.52
CA GLU A 60 12.92 -9.72 -6.98
C GLU A 60 11.99 -9.98 -5.77
N ILE A 61 11.83 -9.00 -4.88
CA ILE A 61 10.87 -9.11 -3.76
C ILE A 61 9.44 -9.26 -4.28
N ALA A 62 9.04 -8.46 -5.27
CA ALA A 62 7.70 -8.57 -5.85
C ALA A 62 7.48 -9.93 -6.55
N LEU A 63 8.47 -10.46 -7.28
CA LEU A 63 8.39 -11.81 -7.85
C LEU A 63 8.27 -12.90 -6.76
N ALA A 64 9.02 -12.77 -5.66
CA ALA A 64 8.90 -13.66 -4.52
C ALA A 64 7.51 -13.60 -3.87
N GLN A 65 6.89 -12.41 -3.80
CA GLN A 65 5.51 -12.25 -3.33
C GLN A 65 4.49 -12.92 -4.26
N GLU A 66 4.65 -12.78 -5.59
CA GLU A 66 3.79 -13.45 -6.57
C GLU A 66 3.84 -14.97 -6.40
N LYS A 67 5.05 -15.54 -6.24
CA LYS A 67 5.20 -16.97 -6.03
C LYS A 67 4.68 -17.44 -4.68
N ALA A 68 4.96 -16.71 -3.61
CA ALA A 68 4.44 -17.01 -2.28
C ALA A 68 2.90 -16.96 -2.23
N LEU A 69 2.27 -16.03 -2.97
CA LEU A 69 0.81 -15.95 -3.14
C LEU A 69 0.27 -17.20 -3.83
N HIS A 70 0.91 -17.61 -4.93
CA HIS A 70 0.51 -18.80 -5.69
C HIS A 70 0.62 -20.07 -4.86
N ASP A 71 1.73 -20.25 -4.14
CA ASP A 71 2.03 -21.49 -3.41
C ASP A 71 1.28 -21.57 -2.06
N ASN A 72 0.91 -20.44 -1.48
CA ASN A 72 0.27 -20.36 -0.16
C ASN A 72 -0.99 -19.46 -0.17
N PRO A 73 -2.04 -19.81 -0.93
CA PRO A 73 -3.30 -19.08 -0.92
C PRO A 73 -3.94 -19.15 0.47
N LEU A 74 -4.51 -18.03 0.92
CA LEU A 74 -5.17 -17.94 2.21
C LEU A 74 -6.53 -18.64 2.18
N GLU A 75 -6.66 -19.72 2.94
CA GLU A 75 -7.92 -20.41 3.20
C GLU A 75 -8.45 -20.01 4.59
N LEU A 76 -9.23 -18.92 4.65
CA LEU A 76 -9.82 -18.43 5.90
C LEU A 76 -11.23 -17.88 5.67
N ASP A 77 -12.21 -18.32 6.46
CA ASP A 77 -13.55 -17.74 6.45
C ASP A 77 -13.58 -16.41 7.21
N LEU A 78 -13.72 -15.32 6.45
CA LEU A 78 -13.80 -13.95 6.98
C LEU A 78 -15.23 -13.47 7.23
N THR A 79 -16.25 -14.30 7.00
CA THR A 79 -17.66 -13.94 7.24
C THR A 79 -17.93 -13.44 8.66
N PRO A 80 -17.37 -14.06 9.73
CA PRO A 80 -17.57 -13.58 11.10
C PRO A 80 -17.03 -12.16 11.35
N LEU A 81 -16.01 -11.73 10.58
CA LEU A 81 -15.28 -10.48 10.81
C LEU A 81 -16.18 -9.25 10.77
N LEU A 82 -17.12 -9.20 9.82
CA LEU A 82 -17.98 -8.04 9.60
C LEU A 82 -19.21 -8.01 10.51
N SER A 83 -19.55 -9.12 11.17
CA SER A 83 -20.71 -9.20 12.06
C SER A 83 -20.44 -8.65 13.46
N GLN A 84 -19.17 -8.55 13.85
CA GLN A 84 -18.76 -8.23 15.22
C GLN A 84 -18.20 -6.82 15.41
N GLN A 85 -18.03 -6.04 14.33
CA GLN A 85 -17.34 -4.75 14.41
C GLN A 85 -18.25 -3.56 14.14
N THR A 86 -18.38 -2.67 15.12
CA THR A 86 -19.02 -1.36 14.96
C THR A 86 -17.95 -0.25 15.00
N GLY A 87 -17.69 0.34 13.83
CA GLY A 87 -16.98 1.62 13.71
C GLY A 87 -15.46 1.59 13.51
N ILE A 88 -14.81 0.43 13.46
CA ILE A 88 -13.37 0.27 13.22
C ILE A 88 -13.15 -0.42 11.86
N ALA A 89 -11.96 -0.24 11.26
CA ALA A 89 -11.56 -0.96 10.05
C ALA A 89 -11.48 -2.47 10.33
N PRO A 90 -12.09 -3.35 9.49
CA PRO A 90 -12.24 -4.77 9.79
C PRO A 90 -10.91 -5.51 10.00
N LEU A 91 -9.87 -5.11 9.28
CA LEU A 91 -8.51 -5.66 9.34
C LEU A 91 -7.51 -4.67 9.93
N ASP A 92 -7.95 -3.84 10.89
CA ASP A 92 -7.10 -2.83 11.52
C ASP A 92 -5.73 -3.42 11.92
N LYS A 93 -4.66 -2.82 11.38
CA LYS A 93 -3.31 -3.35 11.45
C LYS A 93 -2.80 -3.58 12.88
N LYS A 94 -3.34 -2.83 13.87
CA LYS A 94 -2.90 -2.88 15.28
C LYS A 94 -3.68 -3.89 16.10
N THR A 95 -4.93 -4.17 15.72
CA THR A 95 -5.87 -4.96 16.54
C THR A 95 -6.29 -6.29 15.91
N PHE A 96 -6.17 -6.44 14.59
CA PHE A 96 -6.49 -7.70 13.91
C PHE A 96 -5.54 -8.82 14.35
N LYS A 97 -6.12 -9.92 14.85
CA LYS A 97 -5.35 -11.10 15.28
C LYS A 97 -4.90 -11.91 14.07
N ARG A 98 -3.60 -11.80 13.74
CA ARG A 98 -2.96 -12.57 12.66
C ARG A 98 -3.01 -14.07 12.93
N SER A 99 -3.13 -14.87 11.87
CA SER A 99 -2.88 -16.31 11.90
C SER A 99 -1.42 -16.61 11.57
N LYS A 100 -0.95 -17.84 11.80
CA LYS A 100 0.41 -18.26 11.41
C LYS A 100 0.68 -18.26 9.89
N HIS A 101 -0.32 -17.95 9.07
CA HIS A 101 -0.19 -17.91 7.59
C HIS A 101 0.89 -16.94 7.13
N TRP A 102 1.04 -15.79 7.81
CA TRP A 102 2.06 -14.81 7.42
C TRP A 102 3.49 -15.33 7.63
N HIS A 103 3.72 -16.23 8.60
CA HIS A 103 5.01 -16.92 8.74
C HIS A 103 5.30 -17.86 7.57
N ALA A 104 4.29 -18.55 7.04
CA ALA A 104 4.44 -19.40 5.85
C ALA A 104 4.79 -18.56 4.61
N LEU A 105 4.14 -17.40 4.45
CA LEU A 105 4.47 -16.44 3.40
C LEU A 105 5.90 -15.91 3.55
N LEU A 106 6.32 -15.53 4.77
CA LEU A 106 7.68 -15.09 5.03
C LEU A 106 8.70 -16.16 4.67
N ALA A 107 8.49 -17.41 5.11
CA ALA A 107 9.37 -18.53 4.80
C ALA A 107 9.46 -18.78 3.28
N SER A 108 8.33 -18.71 2.57
CA SER A 108 8.28 -18.83 1.11
C SER A 108 9.06 -17.71 0.42
N ILE A 109 8.88 -16.45 0.85
CA ILE A 109 9.59 -15.29 0.29
C ILE A 109 11.11 -15.43 0.51
N ILE A 110 11.53 -15.81 1.73
CA ILE A 110 12.94 -16.01 2.05
C ILE A 110 13.56 -17.10 1.14
N ALA A 111 12.84 -18.21 0.93
CA ALA A 111 13.33 -19.32 0.12
C ALA A 111 13.59 -18.92 -1.34
N GLU A 112 12.74 -18.07 -1.93
CA GLU A 112 12.95 -17.54 -3.29
C GLU A 112 14.13 -16.58 -3.35
N LEU A 113 14.24 -15.70 -2.37
CA LEU A 113 15.22 -14.63 -2.36
C LEU A 113 16.64 -15.10 -2.06
N GLN A 114 16.82 -16.19 -1.33
CA GLN A 114 18.12 -16.68 -0.86
C GLN A 114 19.21 -16.78 -1.96
N SER A 115 18.81 -17.06 -3.21
CA SER A 115 19.73 -17.27 -4.33
C SER A 115 19.96 -16.05 -5.24
N VAL A 116 19.12 -15.01 -5.12
CA VAL A 116 19.11 -13.87 -6.06
C VAL A 116 19.49 -12.54 -5.42
N VAL A 117 19.34 -12.41 -4.09
CA VAL A 117 19.58 -11.12 -3.43
C VAL A 117 21.07 -10.78 -3.28
N PRO A 118 21.41 -9.48 -3.18
CA PRO A 118 22.76 -9.02 -2.85
C PRO A 118 23.26 -9.61 -1.53
N GLU A 119 24.58 -9.71 -1.37
CA GLU A 119 25.21 -10.31 -0.19
C GLU A 119 24.80 -9.64 1.13
N SER A 120 24.61 -8.33 1.13
CA SER A 120 24.14 -7.57 2.30
C SER A 120 22.75 -8.01 2.78
N ALA A 121 21.85 -8.36 1.85
CA ALA A 121 20.51 -8.83 2.15
C ALA A 121 20.48 -10.28 2.63
N LYS A 122 21.44 -11.12 2.21
CA LYS A 122 21.49 -12.54 2.63
C LYS A 122 21.63 -12.69 4.15
N ILE A 123 22.41 -11.83 4.80
CA ILE A 123 22.58 -11.85 6.26
C ILE A 123 21.23 -11.61 6.95
N ALA A 124 20.44 -10.64 6.47
CA ALA A 124 19.12 -10.35 7.01
C ALA A 124 18.16 -11.54 6.81
N LEU A 125 18.13 -12.14 5.61
CA LEU A 125 17.34 -13.33 5.31
C LEU A 125 17.72 -14.52 6.20
N GLU A 126 19.01 -14.79 6.37
CA GLU A 126 19.48 -15.86 7.24
C GLU A 126 19.07 -15.65 8.70
N ASN A 127 19.19 -14.42 9.21
CA ASN A 127 18.74 -14.08 10.56
C ASN A 127 17.23 -14.28 10.72
N LEU A 128 16.43 -13.85 9.74
CA LEU A 128 14.98 -14.05 9.75
C LEU A 128 14.58 -15.53 9.67
N SER A 129 15.31 -16.33 8.89
CA SER A 129 15.06 -17.79 8.78
C SER A 129 15.34 -18.56 10.07
N LYS A 130 16.18 -18.01 10.95
CA LYS A 130 16.57 -18.61 12.25
C LYS A 130 15.80 -18.02 13.43
N ALA A 131 15.06 -16.93 13.22
CA ALA A 131 14.27 -16.28 14.26
C ALA A 131 13.13 -17.19 14.74
N SER A 132 12.87 -17.17 16.04
CA SER A 132 11.74 -17.85 16.65
C SER A 132 10.40 -17.19 16.25
N GLU A 133 9.29 -17.93 16.38
CA GLU A 133 7.94 -17.37 16.15
C GLU A 133 7.69 -16.14 17.05
N THR A 134 8.22 -16.13 18.28
CA THR A 134 8.09 -14.99 19.20
C THR A 134 8.81 -13.75 18.69
N GLU A 135 10.07 -13.88 18.26
CA GLU A 135 10.84 -12.76 17.70
C GLU A 135 10.18 -12.20 16.43
N LEU A 136 9.68 -13.09 15.56
CA LEU A 136 8.96 -12.70 14.34
C LEU A 136 7.68 -11.91 14.68
N GLU A 137 6.87 -12.36 15.63
CA GLU A 137 5.66 -11.65 16.06
C GLU A 137 5.95 -10.32 16.76
N GLU A 138 7.05 -10.22 17.52
CA GLU A 138 7.49 -8.97 18.13
C GLU A 138 7.87 -7.93 17.06
N MET A 139 8.68 -8.32 16.07
CA MET A 139 9.04 -7.44 14.95
C MET A 139 7.81 -7.06 14.11
N ALA A 140 6.93 -8.01 13.78
CA ALA A 140 5.71 -7.73 13.04
C ALA A 140 4.78 -6.76 13.79
N THR A 141 4.65 -6.93 15.11
CA THR A 141 3.84 -6.04 15.96
C THR A 141 4.42 -4.63 16.00
N ALA A 142 5.75 -4.49 16.13
CA ALA A 142 6.40 -3.19 16.09
C ALA A 142 6.15 -2.46 14.76
N LEU A 143 6.33 -3.15 13.63
CA LEU A 143 6.11 -2.56 12.29
C LEU A 143 4.65 -2.13 12.08
N LEU A 144 3.68 -2.95 12.45
CA LEU A 144 2.25 -2.63 12.30
C LEU A 144 1.79 -1.51 13.25
N ASN A 145 2.51 -1.31 14.37
CA ASN A 145 2.28 -0.21 15.31
C ASN A 145 2.99 1.10 14.91
N ASP A 146 3.68 1.14 13.77
CA ASP A 146 4.47 2.27 13.27
C ASP A 146 5.76 2.54 14.10
N GLU A 147 6.24 1.54 14.83
CA GLU A 147 7.46 1.60 15.65
C GLU A 147 8.69 1.14 14.85
N TYR A 148 8.92 1.77 13.69
CA TYR A 148 9.93 1.33 12.70
C TYR A 148 11.36 1.26 13.27
N SER A 149 11.71 2.08 14.25
CA SER A 149 13.03 2.06 14.89
C SER A 149 13.31 0.81 15.72
N LYS A 150 12.30 -0.02 16.03
CA LYS A 150 12.50 -1.28 16.77
C LYS A 150 12.93 -2.44 15.88
N VAL A 151 12.87 -2.28 14.55
CA VAL A 151 13.21 -3.32 13.58
C VAL A 151 14.11 -2.71 12.53
N SER A 152 15.32 -3.26 12.38
CA SER A 152 16.29 -2.76 11.41
C SER A 152 15.69 -2.79 9.99
N ALA A 153 15.92 -1.73 9.20
CA ALA A 153 15.24 -1.56 7.91
C ALA A 153 15.47 -2.72 6.93
N ASP A 154 16.66 -3.35 6.99
CA ASP A 154 17.01 -4.55 6.23
C ASP A 154 16.09 -5.74 6.52
N LYS A 155 15.66 -5.92 7.77
CA LYS A 155 14.65 -6.94 8.15
C LYS A 155 13.23 -6.49 7.85
N SER A 156 12.94 -5.20 8.06
CA SER A 156 11.61 -4.61 7.91
C SER A 156 11.05 -4.84 6.51
N VAL A 157 11.86 -4.71 5.46
CA VAL A 157 11.44 -4.94 4.06
C VAL A 157 10.87 -6.35 3.86
N PHE A 158 11.55 -7.39 4.36
CA PHE A 158 11.11 -8.78 4.17
C PHE A 158 9.90 -9.16 5.04
N ILE A 159 9.90 -8.71 6.30
CA ILE A 159 8.75 -8.92 7.19
C ILE A 159 7.52 -8.21 6.62
N TRP A 160 7.67 -6.96 6.16
CA TRP A 160 6.58 -6.21 5.57
C TRP A 160 6.10 -6.83 4.26
N ALA A 161 6.98 -7.37 3.41
CA ALA A 161 6.58 -8.08 2.19
C ALA A 161 5.64 -9.28 2.50
N ALA A 162 5.91 -10.01 3.59
CA ALA A 162 5.03 -11.10 4.03
C ALA A 162 3.72 -10.59 4.65
N LEU A 163 3.79 -9.56 5.50
CA LEU A 163 2.62 -8.95 6.13
C LEU A 163 1.70 -8.30 5.10
N SER A 164 2.24 -7.53 4.15
CA SER A 164 1.45 -6.89 3.10
C SER A 164 0.75 -7.93 2.22
N LEU A 165 1.45 -9.00 1.86
CA LEU A 165 0.86 -10.10 1.12
C LEU A 165 -0.27 -10.79 1.91
N TYR A 166 -0.08 -11.00 3.21
CA TYR A 166 -1.11 -11.56 4.08
C TYR A 166 -2.35 -10.65 4.16
N TRP A 167 -2.16 -9.36 4.39
CA TRP A 167 -3.25 -8.37 4.46
C TRP A 167 -3.95 -8.17 3.13
N ALA A 168 -3.23 -8.23 2.01
CA ALA A 168 -3.80 -8.13 0.68
C ALA A 168 -4.70 -9.34 0.38
N GLN A 169 -4.30 -10.56 0.77
CA GLN A 169 -5.15 -11.76 0.68
C GLN A 169 -6.39 -11.66 1.57
N LEU A 170 -6.23 -11.20 2.82
CA LEU A 170 -7.37 -10.96 3.70
C LEU A 170 -8.35 -9.95 3.08
N ALA A 171 -7.85 -8.80 2.61
CA ALA A 171 -8.65 -7.74 2.01
C ALA A 171 -9.36 -8.18 0.71
N ALA A 172 -8.70 -8.97 -0.14
CA ALA A 172 -9.30 -9.54 -1.35
C ALA A 172 -10.47 -10.48 -1.05
N ASN A 173 -10.42 -11.17 0.10
CA ASN A 173 -11.41 -12.16 0.52
C ASN A 173 -12.49 -11.61 1.47
N ILE A 174 -12.50 -10.31 1.79
CA ILE A 174 -13.53 -9.73 2.68
C ILE A 174 -14.91 -9.83 2.02
N PRO A 175 -15.92 -10.46 2.66
CA PRO A 175 -17.27 -10.59 2.12
C PRO A 175 -18.12 -9.33 2.40
N GLY A 176 -17.55 -8.15 2.23
CA GLY A 176 -18.18 -6.86 2.53
C GLY A 176 -18.25 -5.94 1.32
N LYS A 177 -19.02 -4.85 1.45
CA LYS A 177 -18.88 -3.71 0.54
C LYS A 177 -18.67 -2.44 1.34
N ALA A 178 -18.21 -1.41 0.65
CA ALA A 178 -17.98 -0.12 1.25
C ALA A 178 -19.24 0.73 1.27
N LYS A 179 -19.52 1.34 2.43
CA LYS A 179 -20.60 2.29 2.66
C LYS A 179 -20.00 3.63 3.04
N THR A 180 -20.40 4.69 2.33
CA THR A 180 -20.02 6.07 2.67
C THR A 180 -20.92 6.62 3.76
N GLU A 181 -20.34 7.24 4.78
CA GLU A 181 -21.08 7.88 5.86
C GLU A 181 -20.57 9.32 6.09
N TYR A 182 -21.30 10.11 6.87
CA TYR A 182 -20.77 11.39 7.33
C TYR A 182 -19.64 11.13 8.34
N GLY A 183 -18.53 11.84 8.17
CA GLY A 183 -17.32 11.64 8.95
C GLY A 183 -16.09 12.17 8.23
N GLU A 184 -14.96 12.12 8.91
CA GLU A 184 -13.63 12.49 8.41
C GLU A 184 -12.74 11.24 8.40
N ASN A 185 -11.42 11.43 8.47
CA ASN A 185 -10.40 10.39 8.56
C ASN A 185 -10.13 9.60 7.26
N ARG A 186 -10.19 10.26 6.10
CA ARG A 186 -9.83 9.62 4.81
C ARG A 186 -8.32 9.46 4.58
N GLN A 187 -7.47 9.84 5.51
CA GLN A 187 -6.02 9.63 5.41
C GLN A 187 -5.59 8.17 5.58
N PHE A 188 -6.47 7.31 6.13
CA PHE A 188 -6.18 5.90 6.36
C PHE A 188 -7.10 4.97 5.56
N CYS A 189 -6.58 3.79 5.26
CA CYS A 189 -7.32 2.75 4.56
C CYS A 189 -8.55 2.31 5.38
N PRO A 190 -9.76 2.31 4.82
CA PRO A 190 -10.96 1.91 5.54
C PRO A 190 -11.02 0.40 5.84
N VAL A 191 -10.11 -0.39 5.27
CA VAL A 191 -10.03 -1.85 5.46
C VAL A 191 -9.05 -2.21 6.58
N CYS A 192 -7.84 -1.64 6.59
CA CYS A 192 -6.78 -2.02 7.55
C CYS A 192 -6.23 -0.87 8.39
N ASN A 193 -6.75 0.35 8.23
CA ASN A 193 -6.31 1.54 8.97
C ASN A 193 -4.82 1.91 8.77
N SER A 194 -4.20 1.41 7.69
CA SER A 194 -2.84 1.82 7.31
C SER A 194 -2.84 3.08 6.45
N MET A 195 -1.69 3.74 6.36
CA MET A 195 -1.49 4.90 5.50
C MET A 195 -1.37 4.51 4.01
N PRO A 196 -1.62 5.42 3.07
CA PRO A 196 -1.35 5.15 1.66
C PRO A 196 0.16 5.05 1.40
N VAL A 197 0.55 4.40 0.31
CA VAL A 197 1.89 4.56 -0.29
C VAL A 197 1.90 5.80 -1.18
N SER A 198 0.88 5.93 -2.02
CA SER A 198 0.68 7.01 -2.99
C SER A 198 -0.79 7.15 -3.35
N SER A 199 -1.11 8.07 -4.26
CA SER A 199 -2.44 8.24 -4.83
C SER A 199 -2.41 8.06 -6.35
N MET A 200 -3.53 7.59 -6.91
CA MET A 200 -3.68 7.24 -8.31
C MET A 200 -4.88 7.99 -8.89
N VAL A 201 -4.67 8.74 -9.97
CA VAL A 201 -5.74 9.25 -10.83
C VAL A 201 -5.95 8.24 -11.94
N GLN A 202 -7.06 7.51 -11.84
CA GLN A 202 -7.31 6.34 -12.66
C GLN A 202 -7.91 6.67 -14.02
N ILE A 203 -7.73 5.74 -14.96
CA ILE A 203 -8.42 5.70 -16.26
C ILE A 203 -9.52 4.63 -16.27
N GLY A 204 -10.40 4.65 -17.26
CA GLY A 204 -11.41 3.60 -17.46
C GLY A 204 -12.73 3.90 -16.73
N THR A 205 -13.27 2.94 -15.98
CA THR A 205 -14.59 3.11 -15.30
C THR A 205 -14.57 4.16 -14.20
N THR A 206 -13.39 4.47 -13.67
CA THR A 206 -13.14 5.50 -12.64
C THR A 206 -12.39 6.72 -13.20
N GLN A 207 -12.52 6.98 -14.51
CA GLN A 207 -11.79 8.03 -15.22
C GLN A 207 -11.71 9.36 -14.45
N GLY A 208 -10.50 9.83 -14.19
CA GLY A 208 -10.23 11.13 -13.56
C GLY A 208 -10.48 11.19 -12.05
N LEU A 209 -10.97 10.10 -11.44
CA LEU A 209 -11.14 9.97 -10.00
C LEU A 209 -9.80 9.66 -9.34
N ARG A 210 -9.58 10.26 -8.16
CA ARG A 210 -8.40 10.00 -7.34
C ARG A 210 -8.72 8.95 -6.27
N TYR A 211 -7.92 7.89 -6.27
CA TYR A 211 -7.91 6.88 -5.23
C TYR A 211 -6.58 6.94 -4.48
N LEU A 212 -6.61 6.80 -3.16
CA LEU A 212 -5.40 6.52 -2.38
C LEU A 212 -5.15 5.02 -2.41
N HIS A 213 -3.91 4.59 -2.48
CA HIS A 213 -3.52 3.20 -2.55
C HIS A 213 -2.84 2.76 -1.25
N CYS A 214 -3.38 1.75 -0.57
CA CYS A 214 -2.89 1.30 0.74
C CYS A 214 -1.49 0.69 0.66
N ASN A 215 -0.59 1.07 1.57
CA ASN A 215 0.77 0.51 1.63
C ASN A 215 0.85 -0.93 2.20
N LEU A 216 -0.27 -1.46 2.71
CA LEU A 216 -0.33 -2.75 3.41
C LEU A 216 -1.24 -3.75 2.69
N CYS A 217 -2.50 -3.41 2.47
CA CYS A 217 -3.50 -4.36 1.99
C CYS A 217 -3.94 -4.13 0.53
N GLU A 218 -3.24 -3.28 -0.23
CA GLU A 218 -3.49 -3.03 -1.66
C GLU A 218 -4.90 -2.47 -1.98
N THR A 219 -5.69 -2.15 -0.95
CA THR A 219 -7.02 -1.55 -1.09
C THR A 219 -6.90 -0.11 -1.50
N GLU A 220 -7.74 0.31 -2.43
CA GLU A 220 -7.83 1.68 -2.89
C GLU A 220 -9.12 2.34 -2.39
N TRP A 221 -9.06 3.62 -2.02
CA TRP A 221 -10.25 4.35 -1.58
C TRP A 221 -10.30 5.77 -2.13
N HIS A 222 -11.50 6.18 -2.51
CA HIS A 222 -11.70 7.45 -3.21
C HIS A 222 -11.52 8.65 -2.28
N VAL A 223 -10.79 9.67 -2.73
CA VAL A 223 -10.70 10.98 -2.06
C VAL A 223 -10.76 12.09 -3.11
N VAL A 224 -11.71 13.01 -2.98
CA VAL A 224 -11.90 14.13 -3.93
C VAL A 224 -10.63 14.96 -4.09
N ARG A 225 -10.27 15.32 -5.32
CA ARG A 225 -8.98 15.96 -5.67
C ARG A 225 -8.73 17.32 -5.04
N ILE A 226 -9.77 18.04 -4.64
CA ILE A 226 -9.64 19.36 -4.02
C ILE A 226 -9.26 19.31 -2.53
N LYS A 227 -9.16 18.12 -1.93
CA LYS A 227 -8.82 17.93 -0.51
C LYS A 227 -7.41 17.40 -0.34
N CYS A 228 -6.69 17.91 0.66
CA CYS A 228 -5.50 17.27 1.19
C CYS A 228 -5.83 15.85 1.65
N THR A 229 -4.99 14.90 1.29
CA THR A 229 -5.13 13.48 1.66
C THR A 229 -4.83 13.21 3.13
N ASN A 230 -4.20 14.16 3.84
CA ASN A 230 -3.80 14.04 5.23
C ASN A 230 -4.74 14.83 6.18
N CYS A 231 -4.90 16.15 5.99
CA CYS A 231 -5.69 17.00 6.88
C CYS A 231 -7.11 17.33 6.39
N GLU A 232 -7.50 16.84 5.19
CA GLU A 232 -8.81 17.10 4.54
C GLU A 232 -9.16 18.56 4.19
N LEU A 233 -8.29 19.53 4.49
CA LEU A 233 -8.45 20.93 4.07
C LEU A 233 -8.24 21.09 2.55
N THR A 234 -8.81 22.14 1.98
CA THR A 234 -8.84 22.37 0.52
C THR A 234 -8.05 23.62 0.08
N GLY A 235 -7.43 24.34 1.01
CA GLY A 235 -7.00 25.73 0.79
C GLY A 235 -5.68 25.87 0.04
N LYS A 236 -4.67 25.05 0.37
CA LYS A 236 -3.28 25.27 -0.07
C LYS A 236 -2.65 24.02 -0.70
N LEU A 237 -3.29 23.47 -1.73
CA LEU A 237 -2.73 22.35 -2.48
C LEU A 237 -1.86 22.84 -3.64
N ASN A 238 -0.64 22.32 -3.74
CA ASN A 238 0.25 22.56 -4.89
C ASN A 238 0.72 21.22 -5.46
N TYR A 239 1.02 21.20 -6.76
CA TYR A 239 1.51 20.03 -7.47
C TYR A 239 2.91 20.29 -8.01
N TRP A 240 3.82 19.36 -7.72
CA TRP A 240 5.24 19.46 -8.05
C TRP A 240 5.67 18.29 -8.94
N SER A 241 6.56 18.55 -9.88
CA SER A 241 7.13 17.56 -10.79
C SER A 241 8.57 17.95 -11.12
N LEU A 242 9.46 16.97 -11.31
CA LEU A 242 10.86 17.25 -11.64
C LEU A 242 11.02 17.81 -13.06
N ASP A 243 10.32 17.22 -14.05
CA ASP A 243 10.60 17.50 -15.46
C ASP A 243 9.56 18.41 -16.14
N SER A 244 8.28 18.10 -15.97
CA SER A 244 7.21 18.82 -16.68
C SER A 244 5.86 18.68 -16.02
N GLU A 245 4.96 19.62 -16.32
CA GLU A 245 3.55 19.56 -15.92
C GLU A 245 2.82 18.30 -16.42
N ASN A 246 3.34 17.60 -17.43
CA ASN A 246 2.76 16.37 -17.96
C ASN A 246 3.38 15.09 -17.38
N ALA A 247 4.25 15.20 -16.37
CA ALA A 247 4.85 14.04 -15.72
C ALA A 247 3.78 13.08 -15.13
N PRO A 248 3.95 11.75 -15.29
CA PRO A 248 3.01 10.77 -14.73
C PRO A 248 3.07 10.73 -13.20
N VAL A 249 4.21 11.07 -12.59
CA VAL A 249 4.39 11.14 -11.13
C VAL A 249 4.58 12.59 -10.71
N LYS A 250 3.80 13.04 -9.72
CA LYS A 250 3.90 14.36 -9.09
C LYS A 250 3.82 14.23 -7.58
N ALA A 251 4.18 15.29 -6.85
CA ALA A 251 3.89 15.42 -5.43
C ALA A 251 2.73 16.41 -5.22
N GLU A 252 1.71 16.01 -4.47
CA GLU A 252 0.66 16.91 -3.97
C GLU A 252 1.05 17.36 -2.57
N SER A 253 1.44 18.63 -2.41
CA SER A 253 1.80 19.22 -1.12
C SER A 253 0.63 20.01 -0.54
N CYS A 254 0.52 20.07 0.79
CA CYS A 254 -0.47 20.88 1.49
C CYS A 254 0.19 21.93 2.39
N GLY A 255 0.04 23.21 2.05
CA GLY A 255 0.54 24.33 2.85
C GLY A 255 -0.19 24.55 4.19
N ASP A 256 -1.27 23.81 4.47
CA ASP A 256 -1.98 23.90 5.75
C ASP A 256 -1.42 22.95 6.81
N CYS A 257 -0.96 21.75 6.42
CA CYS A 257 -0.38 20.76 7.34
C CYS A 257 1.11 20.48 7.11
N GLY A 258 1.71 21.05 6.06
CA GLY A 258 3.12 20.86 5.73
C GLY A 258 3.44 19.47 5.23
N SER A 259 2.46 18.67 4.81
CA SER A 259 2.71 17.33 4.28
C SER A 259 2.65 17.25 2.76
N TYR A 260 3.22 16.19 2.18
CA TYR A 260 3.01 15.82 0.79
C TYR A 260 2.73 14.32 0.61
N LEU A 261 2.07 13.98 -0.49
CA LEU A 261 1.87 12.61 -0.98
C LEU A 261 2.09 12.58 -2.48
N LYS A 262 2.77 11.55 -3.00
CA LYS A 262 2.88 11.39 -4.46
C LYS A 262 1.54 11.01 -5.08
N ILE A 263 1.27 11.59 -6.25
CA ILE A 263 0.08 11.36 -7.06
C ILE A 263 0.51 10.95 -8.46
N LEU A 264 -0.05 9.83 -8.92
CA LEU A 264 0.29 9.16 -10.16
C LEU A 264 -0.89 9.28 -11.12
N TYR A 265 -0.60 9.56 -12.40
CA TYR A 265 -1.63 9.79 -13.42
C TYR A 265 -1.56 8.72 -14.50
N GLN A 266 -2.51 7.76 -14.47
CA GLN A 266 -2.59 6.69 -15.47
C GLN A 266 -2.84 7.20 -16.89
N GLU A 267 -3.44 8.39 -17.04
CA GLU A 267 -3.63 9.02 -18.35
C GLU A 267 -2.30 9.39 -19.03
N LYS A 268 -1.24 9.64 -18.25
CA LYS A 268 0.08 10.03 -18.76
C LYS A 268 0.97 8.82 -19.00
N ASP A 269 0.86 7.80 -18.16
CA ASP A 269 1.45 6.48 -18.38
C ASP A 269 0.51 5.42 -17.78
N ALA A 270 -0.09 4.59 -18.62
CA ALA A 270 -1.05 3.57 -18.19
C ALA A 270 -0.42 2.45 -17.34
N ASN A 271 0.92 2.35 -17.32
CA ASN A 271 1.66 1.31 -16.61
C ASN A 271 2.17 1.75 -15.23
N VAL A 272 1.81 2.95 -14.76
CA VAL A 272 2.20 3.39 -13.41
C VAL A 272 1.71 2.40 -12.34
N ASP A 273 2.59 2.06 -11.41
CA ASP A 273 2.29 1.24 -10.23
C ASP A 273 2.47 2.09 -8.97
N ALA A 274 1.51 2.01 -8.05
CA ALA A 274 1.45 2.85 -6.86
C ALA A 274 2.69 2.73 -5.94
N VAL A 275 3.31 1.54 -5.91
CA VAL A 275 4.51 1.25 -5.10
C VAL A 275 5.77 1.49 -5.91
N ALA A 276 5.81 1.03 -7.17
CA ALA A 276 7.03 1.04 -7.96
C ALA A 276 7.43 2.45 -8.41
N ASP A 277 6.48 3.22 -8.94
CA ASP A 277 6.74 4.59 -9.39
C ASP A 277 6.97 5.55 -8.22
N ASP A 278 6.40 5.25 -7.05
CA ASP A 278 6.71 5.95 -5.83
C ASP A 278 8.17 5.71 -5.41
N LEU A 279 8.65 4.46 -5.44
CA LEU A 279 10.02 4.12 -5.11
C LEU A 279 11.03 4.60 -6.18
N ALA A 280 10.66 4.61 -7.46
CA ALA A 280 11.56 5.05 -8.53
C ALA A 280 11.77 6.58 -8.56
N SER A 281 10.96 7.34 -7.82
CA SER A 281 10.96 8.80 -7.83
C SER A 281 11.47 9.41 -6.52
N LEU A 282 12.43 8.78 -5.82
CA LEU A 282 12.98 9.29 -4.54
C LEU A 282 13.63 10.67 -4.65
N ILE A 283 14.11 11.05 -5.83
CA ILE A 283 14.64 12.41 -6.07
C ILE A 283 13.55 13.47 -5.84
N LEU A 284 12.28 13.15 -6.15
CA LEU A 284 11.17 14.04 -5.87
C LEU A 284 10.93 14.17 -4.36
N ASP A 285 11.11 13.10 -3.58
CA ASP A 285 11.01 13.18 -2.11
C ASP A 285 12.05 14.13 -1.54
N ALA A 286 13.32 13.98 -1.94
CA ALA A 286 14.40 14.86 -1.49
C ALA A 286 14.11 16.34 -1.81
N LYS A 287 13.52 16.62 -2.99
CA LYS A 287 13.11 17.99 -3.36
C LYS A 287 11.96 18.51 -2.51
N MET A 288 10.98 17.66 -2.17
CA MET A 288 9.88 18.06 -1.29
C MET A 288 10.36 18.35 0.14
N GLU A 289 11.34 17.59 0.63
CA GLU A 289 11.98 17.84 1.92
C GLU A 289 12.78 19.14 1.94
N GLU A 290 13.53 19.45 0.87
CA GLU A 290 14.22 20.75 0.70
C GLU A 290 13.24 21.95 0.74
N GLU A 291 12.03 21.78 0.19
CA GLU A 291 10.94 22.77 0.24
C GLU A 291 10.20 22.80 1.61
N GLY A 292 10.60 21.96 2.56
CA GLY A 292 10.08 21.94 3.93
C GLY A 292 8.80 21.14 4.13
N PHE A 293 8.46 20.23 3.20
CA PHE A 293 7.31 19.34 3.35
C PHE A 293 7.71 17.96 3.90
N ALA A 294 6.88 17.42 4.79
CA ALA A 294 7.05 16.07 5.34
C ALA A 294 6.18 15.05 4.60
N ARG A 295 6.69 13.83 4.40
CA ARG A 295 5.94 12.77 3.72
C ARG A 295 4.82 12.22 4.61
N SER A 296 3.59 12.08 4.08
CA SER A 296 2.45 11.48 4.79
C SER A 296 2.17 10.02 4.38
N SER A 297 3.18 9.32 3.88
CA SER A 297 3.11 7.92 3.44
C SER A 297 4.40 7.19 3.76
N ILE A 298 4.36 5.86 3.65
CA ILE A 298 5.55 5.00 3.67
C ILE A 298 5.44 3.99 2.52
N ASN A 299 6.55 3.78 1.82
CA ASN A 299 6.63 2.76 0.79
C ASN A 299 6.89 1.39 1.44
N PRO A 300 6.17 0.32 1.06
CA PRO A 300 6.36 -1.03 1.63
C PRO A 300 7.76 -1.62 1.41
N LEU A 301 8.57 -1.01 0.54
CA LEU A 301 9.94 -1.40 0.24
C LEU A 301 10.93 -0.28 0.59
N LEU A 302 10.59 0.67 1.47
CA LEU A 302 11.55 1.66 1.97
C LEU A 302 11.18 2.09 3.38
N PHE A 303 11.94 1.61 4.37
CA PHE A 303 11.76 1.92 5.78
C PHE A 303 12.81 2.94 6.25
N PRO A 304 12.45 3.84 7.17
CA PRO A 304 13.41 4.78 7.74
C PRO A 304 14.50 4.01 8.51
N ASN A 305 15.76 4.37 8.28
CA ASN A 305 16.85 4.05 9.20
C ASN A 305 16.82 5.04 10.37
N GLU A 306 17.19 4.58 11.56
CA GLU A 306 17.21 5.33 12.83
C GLU A 306 17.63 6.81 12.72
#